data_AF-A0A930FLS4-F1
#
_entry.id   AF-A0A930FLS4-F1
#
_cell.length_a   1.000
_cell.length_b   1.000
_cell.length_c   1.000
_cell.angle_alpha   90.00
_cell.angle_beta   90.00
_cell.angle_gamma   90.00
#
_symmetry.space_group_name_H-M   'P 1'
#
loop_
_entity.id
_entity.type
_entity.pdbx_description
1 polymer ?
#
loop_
_entity_poly.entity_id
_entity_poly.type
_entity_poly.pdbx_seq_one_letter_code
_entity_poly.pdbx_strand_id
1 'polypeptide(L)'
;MKYNQIDTGAYTIYFAEEGYKYLADYIKEKKYSKIFVLSDTHTHECCVYTFLQKFPFEVEIIEVEAGEEYKTLDTCLSLWQTLSDLEADRKSLLINVGGGVVTDMGGFVAST
;
A
#
# COMPACT_ATOMS: atom_id res chain seq x y z
N MET A 1 5.86 -2.15 27.92
CA MET A 1 6.94 -1.95 26.92
C MET A 1 6.26 -1.65 25.60
N LYS A 2 6.45 -0.45 25.03
CA LYS A 2 5.98 -0.15 23.67
C LYS A 2 7.18 -0.33 22.74
N TYR A 3 7.15 -1.36 21.91
CA TYR A 3 8.14 -1.53 20.84
C TYR A 3 7.70 -0.62 19.70
N ASN A 4 8.58 0.30 19.29
CA ASN A 4 8.32 1.20 18.17
C ASN A 4 8.84 0.62 16.84
N GLN A 5 9.68 -0.42 16.90
CA GLN A 5 10.10 -1.22 15.75
C GLN A 5 10.53 -2.64 16.17
N ILE A 6 10.52 -3.56 15.21
CA ILE A 6 11.10 -4.90 15.29
C ILE A 6 12.03 -5.10 14.09
N ASP A 7 13.28 -5.46 14.36
CA ASP A 7 14.23 -5.83 13.32
C ASP A 7 14.21 -7.36 13.11
N THR A 8 13.99 -7.79 11.88
CA THR A 8 13.97 -9.22 11.49
C THR A 8 15.28 -9.68 10.86
N GLY A 9 16.26 -8.78 10.68
CA GLY A 9 17.50 -9.00 9.92
C GLY A 9 17.35 -8.88 8.40
N ALA A 10 16.14 -9.10 7.87
CA ALA A 10 15.82 -8.91 6.45
C ALA A 10 15.10 -7.59 6.17
N TYR A 11 14.17 -7.23 7.04
CA TYR A 11 13.43 -5.96 7.00
C TYR A 11 13.04 -5.52 8.42
N THR A 12 12.67 -4.26 8.55
CA THR A 12 12.24 -3.67 9.82
C THR A 12 10.73 -3.43 9.79
N ILE A 13 10.05 -3.85 10.85
CA ILE A 13 8.63 -3.57 11.08
C ILE A 13 8.56 -2.36 11.98
N TYR A 14 7.95 -1.28 11.51
CA TYR A 14 7.75 -0.06 12.30
C TYR A 14 6.31 0.03 12.79
N PHE A 15 6.12 0.57 13.99
CA PHE A 15 4.81 0.73 14.61
C PHE A 15 4.51 2.21 14.88
N ALA A 16 3.22 2.53 15.00
CA ALA A 16 2.74 3.85 15.42
C ALA A 16 3.35 5.03 14.62
N GLU A 17 3.68 6.14 15.28
CA GLU A 17 4.18 7.37 14.64
C GLU A 17 5.55 7.17 13.97
N GLU A 18 6.38 6.28 14.50
CA GLU A 18 7.66 5.92 13.91
C GLU A 18 7.49 5.29 12.52
N GLY A 19 6.42 4.53 12.30
CA GLY A 19 6.07 3.97 10.99
C GLY A 19 5.77 5.05 9.96
N TYR A 20 4.94 6.04 10.31
CA TYR A 20 4.63 7.16 9.42
C TYR A 20 5.87 7.99 9.10
N LYS A 21 6.71 8.27 10.11
CA LYS A 21 7.96 9.01 9.92
C LYS A 21 8.91 8.26 8.99
N TYR A 22 9.14 6.97 9.24
CA TYR A 22 10.01 6.16 8.41
C TYR A 22 9.51 6.10 6.96
N LEU A 23 8.22 5.83 6.76
CA LEU A 23 7.62 5.78 5.42
C LEU A 23 7.81 7.11 4.67
N ALA A 24 7.58 8.24 5.34
CA ALA A 24 7.75 9.55 4.71
C ALA A 24 9.22 9.84 4.34
N ASP A 25 10.17 9.50 5.22
CA ASP A 25 11.60 9.68 4.93
C ASP A 25 12.05 8.73 3.80
N TYR A 26 11.58 7.49 3.80
CA TYR A 26 11.87 6.49 2.77
C TYR A 26 11.39 6.94 1.37
N ILE A 27 10.17 7.45 1.27
CA ILE A 27 9.62 7.92 -0.01
C ILE A 27 10.36 9.16 -0.53
N LYS A 28 10.70 10.12 0.35
CA LYS A 28 11.51 11.29 -0.01
C LYS A 28 12.87 10.91 -0.58
N GLU A 29 13.51 9.91 0.00
CA GLU A 29 14.82 9.43 -0.44
C GLU A 29 14.73 8.72 -1.81
N LYS A 30 13.76 7.82 -1.97
CA LYS A 30 13.64 6.96 -3.15
C LYS A 30 13.12 7.67 -4.40
N LYS A 31 12.37 8.77 -4.24
CA LYS A 31 11.83 9.59 -5.34
C LYS A 31 11.08 8.74 -6.38
N TYR A 32 10.03 8.08 -5.93
CA TYR A 32 9.12 7.31 -6.78
C TYR A 32 8.45 8.21 -7.84
N SER A 33 8.19 7.66 -9.02
CA SER A 33 7.55 8.35 -10.14
C SER A 33 6.06 8.56 -9.91
N LYS A 34 5.38 7.53 -9.38
CA LYS A 34 3.97 7.53 -8.97
C LYS A 34 3.82 6.74 -7.67
N ILE A 35 2.84 7.12 -6.86
CA ILE A 35 2.51 6.44 -5.61
C ILE A 35 1.05 6.04 -5.66
N PHE A 36 0.78 4.76 -5.45
CA PHE A 36 -0.54 4.16 -5.44
C PHE A 36 -0.85 3.68 -4.03
N VAL A 37 -2.10 3.88 -3.58
CA VAL A 37 -2.62 3.32 -2.33
C VAL A 37 -3.69 2.30 -2.69
N LEU A 38 -3.46 1.03 -2.36
CA LEU A 38 -4.43 -0.04 -2.52
C LEU A 38 -5.13 -0.32 -1.20
N SER A 39 -6.47 -0.34 -1.21
CA SER A 39 -7.30 -0.71 -0.07
C SER A 39 -8.53 -1.50 -0.51
N ASP A 40 -9.14 -2.22 0.43
CA ASP A 40 -10.52 -2.70 0.23
C ASP A 40 -11.55 -1.63 0.61
N THR A 41 -12.81 -1.81 0.21
CA THR A 41 -13.93 -0.86 0.45
C THR A 41 -14.11 -0.51 1.92
N HIS A 42 -14.04 -1.49 2.84
CA HIS A 42 -14.18 -1.23 4.28
C HIS A 42 -12.99 -0.42 4.82
N THR A 43 -11.77 -0.76 4.41
CA THR A 43 -10.55 -0.07 4.81
C THR A 43 -10.48 1.33 4.22
N HIS A 44 -10.96 1.51 3.00
CA HIS A 44 -11.08 2.82 2.37
C HIS A 44 -11.93 3.76 3.23
N GLU A 45 -13.14 3.31 3.56
CA GLU A 45 -14.10 4.08 4.35
C GLU A 45 -13.55 4.42 5.75
N CYS A 46 -12.91 3.45 6.42
CA CYS A 46 -12.53 3.60 7.82
C CYS A 46 -11.13 4.20 8.05
N CYS A 47 -10.18 3.90 7.16
CA CYS A 47 -8.76 4.02 7.48
C CYS A 47 -7.97 4.88 6.48
N VAL A 48 -8.32 4.85 5.18
CA VAL A 48 -7.50 5.52 4.15
C VAL A 48 -7.42 7.02 4.39
N TYR A 49 -8.52 7.69 4.74
CA TYR A 49 -8.49 9.12 5.04
C TYR A 49 -7.52 9.46 6.20
N THR A 50 -7.58 8.68 7.29
CA THR A 50 -6.67 8.86 8.44
C THR A 50 -5.21 8.61 8.06
N PHE A 51 -4.95 7.62 7.20
CA PHE A 51 -3.62 7.36 6.66
C PHE A 51 -3.12 8.55 5.83
N LEU A 52 -3.94 9.06 4.92
CA LEU A 52 -3.59 10.17 4.03
C LEU A 52 -3.34 11.48 4.77
N GLN A 53 -4.04 11.75 5.87
CA GLN A 53 -3.76 12.92 6.71
C GLN A 53 -2.33 12.96 7.28
N LYS A 54 -1.71 11.78 7.43
CA LYS A 54 -0.33 11.63 7.90
C LYS A 54 0.67 11.44 6.75
N PHE A 55 0.19 11.43 5.51
CA PHE A 55 0.96 11.09 4.32
C PHE A 55 1.04 12.29 3.37
N PRO A 56 2.14 13.07 3.38
CA PRO A 56 2.22 14.35 2.69
C PRO A 56 2.59 14.23 1.20
N PHE A 57 2.22 13.13 0.54
CA PHE A 57 2.52 12.92 -0.88
C PHE A 57 1.24 12.75 -1.68
N GLU A 58 1.29 13.17 -2.94
CA GLU A 58 0.23 12.91 -3.91
C GLU A 58 0.17 11.41 -4.21
N VAL A 59 -1.04 10.85 -4.22
CA VAL A 59 -1.28 9.43 -4.47
C VAL A 59 -2.51 9.23 -5.34
N GLU A 60 -2.49 8.13 -6.09
CA GLU A 60 -3.68 7.56 -6.72
C GLU A 60 -4.24 6.46 -5.81
N ILE A 61 -5.54 6.50 -5.52
CA ILE A 61 -6.19 5.49 -4.68
C ILE A 61 -6.83 4.44 -5.59
N ILE A 62 -6.52 3.18 -5.35
CA ILE A 62 -7.11 2.02 -6.01
C ILE A 62 -7.88 1.24 -4.95
N GLU A 63 -9.15 1.00 -5.22
CA GLU A 63 -10.05 0.28 -4.32
C GLU A 63 -10.45 -1.07 -4.91
N VAL A 64 -10.57 -2.09 -4.05
CA VAL A 64 -11.14 -3.40 -4.38
C VAL A 64 -12.26 -3.75 -3.42
N GLU A 65 -13.14 -4.66 -3.81
CA GLU A 65 -14.17 -5.18 -2.93
C GLU A 65 -13.58 -5.93 -1.72
N ALA A 66 -14.18 -5.73 -0.55
CA ALA A 66 -13.75 -6.39 0.68
C ALA A 66 -14.26 -7.83 0.76
N GLY A 67 -13.37 -8.76 1.13
CA GLY A 67 -13.72 -10.18 1.33
C GLY A 67 -12.69 -11.13 0.71
N GLU A 68 -12.55 -12.33 1.27
CA GLU A 68 -11.64 -13.36 0.74
C GLU A 68 -12.12 -13.87 -0.63
N GLU A 69 -13.42 -13.82 -0.90
CA GLU A 69 -14.01 -14.16 -2.20
C GLU A 69 -13.49 -13.29 -3.35
N TYR A 70 -12.98 -12.09 -3.05
CA TYR A 70 -12.37 -11.19 -4.04
C TYR A 70 -10.86 -11.40 -4.16
N LYS A 71 -10.27 -12.33 -3.39
CA LYS A 71 -8.87 -12.75 -3.53
C LYS A 71 -8.69 -13.70 -4.71
N THR A 72 -8.90 -13.17 -5.90
CA THR A 72 -8.90 -13.93 -7.15
C THR A 72 -7.88 -13.38 -8.15
N LEU A 73 -7.51 -14.22 -9.13
CA LEU A 73 -6.68 -13.77 -10.24
C LEU A 73 -7.39 -12.72 -11.11
N ASP A 74 -8.71 -12.75 -11.20
CA ASP A 74 -9.47 -11.76 -11.97
C ASP A 74 -9.40 -10.37 -11.32
N THR A 75 -9.40 -10.31 -9.98
CA THR A 75 -9.13 -9.09 -9.23
C THR A 75 -7.71 -8.59 -9.49
N CYS A 76 -6.71 -9.49 -9.46
CA CYS A 76 -5.32 -9.12 -9.79
C CYS A 76 -5.18 -8.62 -11.24
N LEU A 77 -5.86 -9.24 -12.22
CA LEU A 77 -5.91 -8.79 -13.61
C LEU A 77 -6.48 -7.38 -13.71
N SER A 78 -7.56 -7.10 -12.99
CA SER A 78 -8.16 -5.77 -12.94
C SER A 78 -7.21 -4.76 -12.30
N LEU A 79 -6.49 -5.14 -11.24
CA LEU A 79 -5.47 -4.29 -10.60
C LEU A 79 -4.29 -3.98 -11.53
N TRP A 80 -3.74 -4.98 -12.24
CA TRP A 80 -2.68 -4.74 -13.23
C TRP A 80 -3.16 -3.83 -14.36
N GLN A 81 -4.40 -4.00 -14.84
CA GLN A 81 -4.96 -3.14 -15.86
C GLN A 81 -5.08 -1.69 -15.36
N THR A 82 -5.64 -1.48 -14.16
CA THR A 82 -5.74 -0.15 -13.54
C THR A 82 -4.37 0.49 -13.37
N LEU A 83 -3.38 -0.25 -12.88
CA LEU A 83 -2.01 0.25 -12.74
C LEU A 83 -1.42 0.63 -14.10
N SER A 84 -1.63 -0.19 -15.13
CA SER A 84 -1.18 0.10 -16.49
C SER A 84 -1.86 1.35 -17.07
N ASP A 85 -3.16 1.51 -16.86
CA ASP A 85 -3.95 2.64 -17.36
C ASP A 85 -3.56 3.95 -16.65
N LEU A 86 -3.17 3.86 -15.38
CA LEU A 86 -2.58 4.96 -14.61
C LEU A 86 -1.07 5.13 -14.86
N GLU A 87 -0.53 4.45 -15.87
CA GLU A 87 0.87 4.49 -16.31
C GLU A 87 1.86 4.21 -15.17
N ALA A 88 1.58 3.23 -14.33
CA ALA A 88 2.54 2.70 -13.38
C ALA A 88 3.78 2.17 -14.14
N ASP A 89 4.96 2.49 -13.60
CA ASP A 89 6.25 2.07 -14.15
C ASP A 89 7.08 1.34 -13.08
N ARG A 90 8.30 0.89 -13.46
CA ARG A 90 9.20 0.20 -12.52
C ARG A 90 9.71 1.07 -11.36
N LYS A 91 9.45 2.38 -11.37
CA LYS A 91 9.76 3.33 -10.30
C LYS A 91 8.52 3.79 -9.55
N SER A 92 7.39 3.13 -9.77
CA SER A 92 6.17 3.38 -9.02
C SER A 92 6.19 2.63 -7.69
N LEU A 93 5.48 3.16 -6.69
CA LEU A 93 5.31 2.55 -5.39
C LEU A 93 3.84 2.15 -5.20
N LEU A 94 3.59 0.89 -4.83
CA LEU A 94 2.28 0.44 -4.38
C LEU A 94 2.29 0.27 -2.85
N ILE A 95 1.44 1.03 -2.16
CA ILE A 95 1.26 0.98 -0.71
C ILE A 95 -0.05 0.26 -0.41
N ASN A 96 0.05 -0.91 0.21
CA ASN A 96 -1.13 -1.69 0.61
C ASN A 96 -1.60 -1.24 1.99
N VAL A 97 -2.80 -0.68 2.07
CA VAL A 97 -3.47 -0.27 3.31
C VAL A 97 -4.67 -1.19 3.52
N GLY A 98 -4.53 -2.17 4.41
CA GLY A 98 -5.57 -3.15 4.67
C GLY A 98 -5.06 -4.36 5.46
N GLY A 99 -5.92 -5.36 5.56
CA GLY A 99 -5.59 -6.66 6.16
C GLY A 99 -4.91 -7.61 5.18
N GLY A 100 -4.88 -8.90 5.54
CA GLY A 100 -4.18 -9.95 4.79
C GLY A 100 -4.61 -10.08 3.32
N VAL A 101 -5.92 -9.92 3.03
CA VAL A 101 -6.46 -10.02 1.66
C VAL A 101 -5.83 -8.96 0.75
N VAL A 102 -5.87 -7.69 1.17
CA VAL A 102 -5.31 -6.55 0.45
C VAL A 102 -3.80 -6.71 0.29
N THR A 103 -3.09 -7.07 1.36
CA THR A 103 -1.63 -7.18 1.32
C THR A 103 -1.13 -8.36 0.49
N ASP A 104 -1.86 -9.48 0.48
CA ASP A 104 -1.49 -10.66 -0.34
C ASP A 104 -1.67 -10.35 -1.82
N MET A 105 -2.83 -9.80 -2.21
CA MET A 105 -3.07 -9.41 -3.60
C MET A 105 -2.15 -8.30 -4.05
N GLY A 106 -2.04 -7.22 -3.28
CA GLY A 106 -1.16 -6.10 -3.59
C GLY A 106 0.31 -6.51 -3.65
N GLY A 107 0.75 -7.39 -2.76
CA GLY A 107 2.11 -7.94 -2.78
C GLY A 107 2.37 -8.79 -4.04
N PHE A 108 1.40 -9.62 -4.43
CA PHE A 108 1.49 -10.41 -5.66
C PHE A 108 1.51 -9.54 -6.92
N VAL A 109 0.60 -8.58 -7.00
CA VAL A 109 0.51 -7.60 -8.10
C VAL A 109 1.79 -6.77 -8.21
N ALA A 110 2.34 -6.29 -7.09
CA ALA A 110 3.58 -5.51 -7.09
C ALA A 110 4.83 -6.31 -7.49
N SER A 111 4.77 -7.65 -7.38
CA SER A 111 5.91 -8.53 -7.68
C SER A 111 6.02 -8.93 -9.15
N THR A 112 5.03 -8.58 -9.98
CA THR A 112 4.89 -9.04 -11.37
C THR A 112 4.70 -7.85 -12.32
#